data_AF-A0A679HJE7-F1
#
_entry.id   AF-A0A679HJE7-F1
#
_cell.length_a   1.000
_cell.length_b   1.000
_cell.length_c   1.000
_cell.angle_alpha   90.00
_cell.angle_beta   90.00
_cell.angle_gamma   90.00
#
_symmetry.space_group_name_H-M   'P 1'
#
loop_
_entity.id
_entity.type
_entity.pdbx_description
1 polymer ?
#
loop_
_entity_poly.entity_id
_entity_poly.type
_entity_poly.pdbx_seq_one_letter_code
_entity_poly.pdbx_strand_id
1 'polypeptide(L)'
;MRRRSAFDILRLRPFARQSLSLGVLLSAACLALLSGEPGAARERKMEVLPAQTTAPPAVVIDQVSDEHHLRTQLRGKNDVVELSASSSPFSQAPTGTFGFIAPRALGMALVTQSPDLTLERIPTASNSYEIHKLKNGSGMLVGFVAHDVMAQISPANRPKNVHLSFHSNPSEKAPYIAAVPLVKLMVDRMPVPLDVKNPESTVTLNMDLQGSANRKSPTVPQ
;
A
#
# COMPACT_ATOMS: atom_id res chain seq x y z
N MET A 1 67.57 -13.08 -19.49
CA MET A 1 68.56 -11.97 -19.49
C MET A 1 68.08 -10.91 -20.47
N ARG A 2 68.08 -9.62 -20.08
CA ARG A 2 67.61 -8.39 -20.79
C ARG A 2 66.09 -8.10 -20.66
N ARG A 3 65.72 -7.08 -19.86
CA ARG A 3 65.38 -5.66 -20.24
C ARG A 3 63.91 -5.59 -20.73
N ARG A 4 63.02 -4.69 -20.30
CA ARG A 4 63.10 -3.38 -19.64
C ARG A 4 61.72 -3.08 -19.02
N SER A 5 61.75 -2.49 -17.83
CA SER A 5 60.64 -1.77 -17.19
C SER A 5 60.48 -0.41 -17.87
N ALA A 6 59.24 -0.03 -18.22
CA ALA A 6 58.85 1.35 -18.54
C ALA A 6 57.31 1.47 -18.61
N PHE A 7 56.82 2.68 -18.34
CA PHE A 7 55.44 3.20 -18.46
C PHE A 7 54.50 2.87 -17.28
N ASP A 8 53.77 3.82 -16.70
CA ASP A 8 53.87 5.27 -16.73
C ASP A 8 53.04 5.83 -15.55
N ILE A 9 53.43 7.00 -15.07
CA ILE A 9 52.88 7.65 -13.87
C ILE A 9 51.60 8.40 -14.25
N LEU A 10 50.45 8.02 -13.68
CA LEU A 10 49.21 8.82 -13.73
C LEU A 10 48.85 9.32 -12.33
N ARG A 11 49.42 10.48 -11.99
CA ARG A 11 48.94 11.37 -10.93
C ARG A 11 47.73 12.14 -11.44
N LEU A 12 46.56 11.93 -10.84
CA LEU A 12 45.43 12.85 -10.95
C LEU A 12 44.83 13.08 -9.56
N ARG A 13 45.18 14.21 -8.95
CA ARG A 13 44.41 14.86 -7.88
C ARG A 13 44.32 16.35 -8.22
N PRO A 14 43.11 16.91 -8.36
CA PRO A 14 42.90 18.32 -8.13
C PRO A 14 42.19 18.49 -6.78
N PHE A 15 42.98 18.77 -5.74
CA PHE A 15 42.49 19.40 -4.51
C PHE A 15 42.75 20.90 -4.67
N ALA A 16 41.76 21.64 -5.16
CA ALA A 16 41.80 23.09 -5.16
C ALA A 16 41.13 23.60 -3.88
N ARG A 17 41.92 24.34 -3.11
CA ARG A 17 41.61 24.95 -1.82
C ARG A 17 41.31 26.43 -2.05
N GLN A 18 40.42 26.96 -1.20
CA GLN A 18 40.33 28.35 -0.69
C GLN A 18 39.68 29.44 -1.57
N SER A 19 38.63 30.08 -1.02
CA SER A 19 38.71 31.48 -0.57
C SER A 19 37.51 31.84 0.34
N LEU A 20 37.82 32.55 1.43
CA LEU A 20 36.91 33.21 2.39
C LEU A 20 36.57 34.63 1.91
N SER A 21 35.36 35.11 2.22
CA SER A 21 35.04 36.47 2.75
C SER A 21 33.51 36.65 2.77
N LEU A 22 32.83 36.67 3.91
CA LEU A 22 32.60 37.81 4.82
C LEU A 22 31.88 39.00 4.14
N GLY A 23 30.59 39.19 4.46
CA GLY A 23 29.80 40.38 4.14
C GLY A 23 28.66 40.53 5.14
N VAL A 24 28.79 41.48 6.06
CA VAL A 24 27.83 41.87 7.11
C VAL A 24 27.17 43.19 6.69
N LEU A 25 25.97 43.44 7.23
CA LEU A 25 25.21 44.71 7.37
C LEU A 25 23.98 44.80 6.47
N LEU A 26 22.75 44.63 6.97
CA LEU A 26 21.97 45.44 7.94
C LEU A 26 21.43 46.74 7.30
N SER A 27 20.14 46.73 6.96
CA SER A 27 19.30 47.93 6.93
C SER A 27 17.84 47.56 7.23
N ALA A 28 17.43 47.92 8.44
CA ALA A 28 16.05 48.02 8.87
C ALA A 28 15.51 49.43 8.58
N ALA A 29 14.18 49.57 8.71
CA ALA A 29 13.36 50.79 8.68
C ALA A 29 12.81 51.15 7.27
N CYS A 30 11.53 51.51 7.06
CA CYS A 30 10.57 52.20 7.93
C CYS A 30 9.11 51.83 7.61
N LEU A 31 8.29 51.83 8.68
CA LEU A 31 6.91 52.32 8.87
C LEU A 31 5.89 52.18 7.72
N ALA A 32 4.79 51.42 7.88
CA ALA A 32 3.61 51.72 8.71
C ALA A 32 2.82 52.98 8.29
N LEU A 33 1.76 52.75 7.49
CA LEU A 33 0.51 53.52 7.44
C LEU A 33 -0.60 52.48 7.15
N LEU A 34 -1.38 52.05 8.17
CA LEU A 34 -2.75 52.51 8.50
C LEU A 34 -3.72 52.44 7.31
N SER A 35 -4.91 51.85 7.31
CA SER A 35 -5.80 51.22 8.32
C SER A 35 -6.94 50.54 7.55
N GLY A 36 -7.57 49.49 8.11
CA GLY A 36 -8.82 48.95 7.56
C GLY A 36 -9.25 47.60 8.15
N GLU A 37 -9.65 47.63 9.42
CA GLU A 37 -10.74 46.92 10.14
C GLU A 37 -11.35 45.57 9.65
N PRO A 38 -11.99 44.82 10.57
CA PRO A 38 -11.96 43.36 10.68
C PRO A 38 -13.15 42.70 10.00
N GLY A 39 -12.98 41.46 9.57
CA GLY A 39 -14.11 40.71 9.03
C GLY A 39 -13.79 39.27 8.74
N ALA A 40 -14.54 38.38 9.40
CA ALA A 40 -14.58 36.94 9.20
C ALA A 40 -13.31 36.19 9.62
N ALA A 41 -13.28 35.85 10.92
CA ALA A 41 -12.81 34.54 11.33
C ALA A 41 -13.37 33.49 10.36
N ARG A 42 -12.52 33.01 9.46
CA ARG A 42 -12.80 31.84 8.63
C ARG A 42 -12.85 30.68 9.60
N GLU A 43 -14.06 30.38 10.06
CA GLU A 43 -14.39 29.13 10.72
C GLU A 43 -13.66 28.03 9.94
N ARG A 44 -12.64 27.46 10.58
CA ARG A 44 -12.16 26.14 10.19
C ARG A 44 -13.29 25.20 10.53
N LYS A 45 -14.29 25.15 9.65
CA LYS A 45 -15.22 24.04 9.56
C LYS A 45 -14.31 22.86 9.29
N MET A 46 -13.96 22.16 10.37
CA MET A 46 -13.51 20.79 10.31
C MET A 46 -14.62 20.08 9.54
N GLU A 47 -14.45 19.93 8.23
CA GLU A 47 -15.15 18.90 7.49
C GLU A 47 -14.64 17.60 8.09
N VAL A 48 -15.35 17.16 9.13
CA VAL A 48 -15.33 15.78 9.57
C VAL A 48 -15.74 15.01 8.33
N LEU A 49 -14.75 14.43 7.65
CA LEU A 49 -14.97 13.48 6.57
C LEU A 49 -16.05 12.52 7.07
N PRO A 50 -17.13 12.29 6.31
CA PRO A 50 -18.17 11.36 6.75
C PRO A 50 -17.47 10.06 7.09
N ALA A 51 -17.54 9.68 8.37
CA ALA A 51 -16.97 8.44 8.86
C ALA A 51 -17.68 7.32 8.10
N GLN A 52 -17.08 6.86 7.01
CA GLN A 52 -17.55 5.65 6.35
C GLN A 52 -17.34 4.51 7.34
N THR A 53 -18.43 4.22 8.05
CA THR A 53 -18.46 3.31 9.19
C THR A 53 -18.49 1.85 8.72
N THR A 54 -18.55 1.63 7.41
CA THR A 54 -18.71 0.31 6.80
C THR A 54 -17.55 0.03 5.85
N ALA A 55 -16.84 -1.07 6.08
CA ALA A 55 -15.81 -1.55 5.15
C ALA A 55 -16.42 -1.76 3.76
N PRO A 56 -15.66 -1.49 2.68
CA PRO A 56 -16.12 -1.77 1.31
C PRO A 56 -16.52 -3.25 1.15
N PRO A 57 -17.44 -3.59 0.25
CA PRO A 57 -17.73 -4.99 -0.06
C PRO A 57 -16.52 -5.65 -0.70
N ALA A 58 -16.34 -6.95 -0.45
CA ALA A 58 -15.37 -7.72 -1.22
C ALA A 58 -15.83 -7.84 -2.68
N VAL A 59 -14.88 -7.84 -3.62
CA VAL A 59 -15.15 -7.96 -5.06
C VAL A 59 -14.51 -9.23 -5.57
N VAL A 60 -15.25 -10.01 -6.35
CA VAL A 60 -14.78 -11.28 -6.92
C VAL A 60 -14.99 -11.26 -8.44
N ILE A 61 -14.04 -11.86 -9.17
CA ILE A 61 -14.22 -12.21 -10.57
C ILE A 61 -14.47 -13.71 -10.64
N ASP A 62 -15.70 -14.08 -10.99
CA ASP A 62 -16.11 -15.47 -11.19
C ASP A 62 -15.90 -15.90 -12.65
N GLN A 63 -14.65 -15.81 -13.07
CA GLN A 63 -14.18 -16.22 -14.39
C GLN A 63 -12.76 -16.76 -14.23
N VAL A 64 -12.44 -17.82 -14.96
CA VAL A 64 -11.07 -18.35 -15.05
C VAL A 64 -10.43 -17.77 -16.31
N SER A 65 -9.30 -17.09 -16.13
CA SER A 65 -8.54 -16.45 -17.22
C SER A 65 -7.08 -16.32 -16.80
N ASP A 66 -6.22 -15.74 -17.64
CA ASP A 66 -4.84 -15.45 -17.28
C ASP A 66 -4.76 -14.36 -16.19
N GLU A 67 -3.66 -14.37 -15.43
CA GLU A 67 -3.47 -13.46 -14.30
C GLU A 67 -3.60 -11.99 -14.69
N HIS A 68 -3.03 -11.60 -15.83
CA HIS A 68 -3.01 -10.22 -16.28
C HIS A 68 -4.43 -9.73 -16.62
N HIS A 69 -5.22 -10.55 -17.30
CA HIS A 69 -6.62 -10.25 -17.61
C HIS A 69 -7.46 -10.12 -16.32
N LEU A 70 -7.34 -11.06 -15.39
CA LEU A 70 -8.07 -11.06 -14.12
C LEU A 70 -7.76 -9.82 -13.27
N ARG A 71 -6.48 -9.47 -13.13
CA ARG A 71 -6.07 -8.24 -12.42
C ARG A 71 -6.60 -7.00 -13.11
N THR A 72 -6.52 -6.91 -14.44
CA THR A 72 -7.03 -5.77 -15.21
C THR A 72 -8.54 -5.58 -15.00
N GLN A 73 -9.31 -6.66 -15.07
CA GLN A 73 -10.75 -6.62 -14.84
C GLN A 73 -11.08 -6.18 -13.40
N LEU A 74 -10.34 -6.68 -12.40
CA LEU A 74 -10.54 -6.33 -11.01
C LEU A 74 -10.16 -4.87 -10.68
N ARG A 75 -9.09 -4.35 -11.31
CA ARG A 75 -8.71 -2.93 -11.26
C ARG A 75 -9.79 -2.05 -11.86
N GLY A 76 -10.33 -2.45 -13.01
CA GLY A 76 -11.47 -1.77 -13.65
C GLY A 76 -12.72 -1.76 -12.77
N LYS A 77 -13.07 -2.88 -12.12
CA LYS A 77 -14.20 -2.95 -11.19
C LYS A 77 -14.04 -2.06 -9.96
N ASN A 78 -12.82 -1.92 -9.46
CA ASN A 78 -12.50 -1.09 -8.29
C ASN A 78 -12.16 0.36 -8.64
N ASP A 79 -12.10 0.69 -9.93
CA ASP A 79 -11.78 2.01 -10.45
C ASP A 79 -10.46 2.57 -9.88
N VAL A 80 -9.40 1.76 -10.01
CA VAL A 80 -8.04 2.09 -9.56
C VAL A 80 -7.04 2.14 -10.71
N VAL A 81 -6.10 3.07 -10.62
CA VAL A 81 -4.97 3.22 -11.57
C VAL A 81 -3.64 2.92 -10.91
N GLU A 82 -2.59 2.68 -11.69
CA GLU A 82 -1.28 2.37 -11.12
C GLU A 82 -0.74 3.54 -10.28
N LEU A 83 -0.10 3.24 -9.14
CA LEU A 83 0.62 4.23 -8.33
C LEU A 83 1.67 4.94 -9.19
N SER A 84 1.65 6.28 -9.19
CA SER A 84 2.58 7.09 -9.98
C SER A 84 3.98 7.15 -9.36
N ALA A 85 4.06 7.25 -8.03
CA ALA A 85 5.31 7.22 -7.28
C ALA A 85 5.91 5.80 -7.28
N SER A 86 7.24 5.67 -7.26
CA SER A 86 7.90 4.36 -7.18
C SER A 86 7.50 3.59 -5.92
N SER A 87 7.36 4.30 -4.80
CA SER A 87 6.84 3.78 -3.55
C SER A 87 6.15 4.88 -2.76
N SER A 88 5.13 4.53 -1.97
CA SER A 88 4.42 5.43 -1.08
C SER A 88 3.82 4.67 0.11
N PRO A 89 3.92 5.20 1.34
CA PRO A 89 3.09 4.70 2.44
C PRO A 89 1.59 4.80 2.08
N PHE A 90 0.79 3.82 2.46
CA PHE A 90 -0.65 3.76 2.15
C PHE A 90 -1.40 5.00 2.61
N SER A 91 -1.04 5.60 3.74
CA SER A 91 -1.62 6.85 4.25
C SER A 91 -1.39 8.03 3.30
N GLN A 92 -0.28 8.04 2.58
CA GLN A 92 0.16 9.12 1.68
C GLN A 92 -0.13 8.84 0.20
N ALA A 93 -0.34 7.57 -0.17
CA ALA A 93 -0.67 7.19 -1.54
C ALA A 93 -1.96 7.87 -2.01
N PRO A 94 -2.07 8.33 -3.27
CA PRO A 94 -3.31 8.89 -3.78
C PRO A 94 -4.48 7.90 -3.68
N THR A 95 -5.71 8.40 -3.49
CA THR A 95 -6.89 7.53 -3.56
C THR A 95 -7.20 7.14 -5.01
N GLY A 96 -7.81 5.97 -5.21
CA GLY A 96 -8.07 5.45 -6.56
C GLY A 96 -6.82 4.89 -7.21
N THR A 97 -5.85 4.40 -6.43
CA THR A 97 -4.62 3.79 -6.96
C THR A 97 -4.43 2.35 -6.49
N PHE A 98 -3.67 1.57 -7.24
CA PHE A 98 -3.13 0.30 -6.80
C PHE A 98 -1.61 0.30 -6.77
N GLY A 99 -1.05 -0.55 -5.93
CA GLY A 99 0.37 -0.88 -5.89
C GLY A 99 0.58 -2.28 -5.32
N PHE A 100 1.82 -2.65 -5.10
CA PHE A 100 2.23 -3.97 -4.65
C PHE A 100 2.90 -3.90 -3.28
N ILE A 101 2.86 -5.01 -2.57
CA ILE A 101 3.56 -5.19 -1.30
C ILE A 101 4.17 -6.59 -1.22
N ALA A 102 5.43 -6.65 -0.81
CA ALA A 102 6.11 -7.91 -0.59
C ALA A 102 5.41 -8.73 0.50
N PRO A 103 5.29 -10.07 0.39
CA PRO A 103 4.52 -10.88 1.32
C PRO A 103 4.96 -10.73 2.78
N ARG A 104 6.27 -10.71 3.04
CA ARG A 104 6.78 -10.51 4.41
C ARG A 104 6.38 -9.16 5.00
N ALA A 105 6.43 -8.08 4.21
CA ALA A 105 6.03 -6.76 4.66
C ALA A 105 4.51 -6.71 4.96
N LEU A 106 3.69 -7.34 4.12
CA LEU A 106 2.25 -7.48 4.36
C LEU A 106 1.96 -8.24 5.66
N GLY A 107 2.59 -9.41 5.85
CA GLY A 107 2.44 -10.22 7.05
C GLY A 107 2.78 -9.43 8.32
N MET A 108 3.91 -8.73 8.32
CA MET A 108 4.30 -7.87 9.44
C MET A 108 3.27 -6.78 9.70
N ALA A 109 2.79 -6.09 8.66
CA ALA A 109 1.82 -5.03 8.80
C ALA A 109 0.49 -5.54 9.39
N LEU A 110 0.01 -6.69 8.94
CA LEU A 110 -1.26 -7.26 9.43
C LEU A 110 -1.14 -7.80 10.86
N VAL A 111 -0.06 -8.51 11.19
CA VAL A 111 0.18 -9.07 12.54
C VAL A 111 0.38 -7.96 13.57
N THR A 112 1.12 -6.90 13.22
CA THR A 112 1.37 -5.76 14.12
C THR A 112 0.25 -4.72 14.10
N GLN A 113 -0.78 -4.93 13.27
CA GLN A 113 -1.85 -3.96 13.02
C GLN A 113 -1.30 -2.57 12.64
N SER A 114 -0.20 -2.56 11.89
CA SER A 114 0.43 -1.33 11.41
C SER A 114 -0.57 -0.56 10.54
N PRO A 115 -0.82 0.73 10.83
CA PRO A 115 -1.80 1.51 10.10
C PRO A 115 -1.33 1.91 8.69
N ASP A 116 -0.04 1.80 8.40
CA ASP A 116 0.55 2.37 7.18
C ASP A 116 1.50 1.41 6.49
N LEU A 117 0.95 0.60 5.57
CA LEU A 117 1.69 -0.34 4.75
C LEU A 117 2.37 0.38 3.57
N THR A 118 3.56 -0.06 3.17
CA THR A 118 4.27 0.53 2.03
C THR A 118 3.77 -0.08 0.73
N LEU A 119 3.34 0.77 -0.21
CA LEU A 119 2.99 0.40 -1.57
C LEU A 119 4.16 0.65 -2.51
N GLU A 120 4.39 -0.26 -3.43
CA GLU A 120 5.37 -0.14 -4.50
C GLU A 120 4.65 -0.14 -5.86
N ARG A 121 5.13 0.66 -6.81
CA ARG A 121 4.55 0.71 -8.15
C ARG A 121 4.75 -0.60 -8.92
N ILE A 122 5.96 -1.13 -8.82
CA ILE A 122 6.37 -2.38 -9.48
C ILE A 122 6.51 -3.43 -8.39
N PRO A 123 6.03 -4.66 -8.59
CA PRO A 123 6.20 -5.71 -7.60
C PRO A 123 7.69 -5.99 -7.38
N THR A 124 8.11 -6.03 -6.11
CA THR A 124 9.48 -6.38 -5.72
C THR A 124 9.85 -7.82 -6.12
N ALA A 125 8.86 -8.71 -6.16
CA ALA A 125 8.95 -10.11 -6.55
C ALA A 125 7.64 -10.56 -7.22
N SER A 126 7.68 -11.59 -8.08
CA SER A 126 6.50 -12.04 -8.84
C SER A 126 5.37 -12.60 -7.95
N ASN A 127 5.68 -12.91 -6.69
CA ASN A 127 4.75 -13.37 -5.66
C ASN A 127 4.27 -12.26 -4.71
N SER A 128 4.42 -10.99 -5.08
CA SER A 128 3.89 -9.87 -4.31
C SER A 128 2.37 -9.83 -4.33
N TYR A 129 1.78 -9.31 -3.24
CA TYR A 129 0.35 -9.03 -3.22
C TYR A 129 0.07 -7.65 -3.82
N GLU A 130 -1.12 -7.50 -4.40
CA GLU A 130 -1.60 -6.22 -4.90
C GLU A 130 -2.55 -5.60 -3.87
N ILE A 131 -2.46 -4.29 -3.71
CA ILE A 131 -3.28 -3.52 -2.77
C ILE A 131 -3.96 -2.40 -3.54
N HIS A 132 -5.27 -2.28 -3.39
CA HIS A 132 -6.05 -1.18 -3.94
C HIS A 132 -6.37 -0.17 -2.83
N LYS A 133 -6.03 1.10 -3.04
CA LYS A 133 -6.58 2.22 -2.26
C LYS A 133 -7.74 2.81 -3.04
N LEU A 134 -8.96 2.57 -2.57
CA LEU A 134 -10.18 3.02 -3.23
C LEU A 134 -10.36 4.54 -3.11
N LYS A 135 -11.31 5.11 -3.88
CA LYS A 135 -11.63 6.55 -3.87
C LYS A 135 -12.07 7.09 -2.52
N ASN A 136 -12.66 6.25 -1.68
CA ASN A 136 -13.03 6.57 -0.30
C ASN A 136 -11.86 6.43 0.71
N GLY A 137 -10.65 6.13 0.23
CA GLY A 137 -9.46 5.92 1.07
C GLY A 137 -9.35 4.54 1.71
N SER A 138 -10.36 3.68 1.57
CA SER A 138 -10.30 2.31 2.11
C SER A 138 -9.36 1.41 1.29
N GLY A 139 -8.77 0.42 1.96
CA GLY A 139 -7.81 -0.50 1.36
C GLY A 139 -8.39 -1.88 1.10
N MET A 140 -8.07 -2.45 -0.05
CA MET A 140 -8.40 -3.84 -0.43
C MET A 140 -7.13 -4.62 -0.71
N LEU A 141 -7.04 -5.83 -0.18
CA LEU A 141 -6.01 -6.82 -0.52
C LEU A 141 -6.49 -7.67 -1.70
N VAL A 142 -5.65 -7.81 -2.72
CA VAL A 142 -5.94 -8.56 -3.94
C VAL A 142 -5.08 -9.80 -4.04
N GLY A 143 -5.72 -10.90 -4.45
CA GLY A 143 -5.11 -12.22 -4.55
C GLY A 143 -6.12 -13.26 -4.99
N PHE A 144 -5.71 -14.52 -4.95
CA PHE A 144 -6.44 -15.63 -5.55
C PHE A 144 -6.98 -16.59 -4.49
N VAL A 145 -8.16 -17.15 -4.78
CA VAL A 145 -8.92 -18.01 -3.89
C VAL A 145 -9.49 -19.22 -4.60
N ALA A 146 -9.78 -20.26 -3.83
CA ALA A 146 -10.50 -21.43 -4.28
C ALA A 146 -11.99 -21.11 -4.54
N HIS A 147 -12.65 -21.96 -5.34
CA HIS A 147 -14.06 -21.78 -5.73
C HIS A 147 -15.02 -21.79 -4.53
N ASP A 148 -14.78 -22.67 -3.57
CA ASP A 148 -15.63 -22.94 -2.41
C ASP A 148 -15.76 -21.75 -1.45
N VAL A 149 -14.76 -20.87 -1.40
CA VAL A 149 -14.76 -19.68 -0.55
C VAL A 149 -15.34 -18.45 -1.24
N MET A 150 -15.52 -18.44 -2.57
CA MET A 150 -16.00 -17.27 -3.31
C MET A 150 -17.36 -16.77 -2.84
N ALA A 151 -18.31 -17.69 -2.65
CA ALA A 151 -19.65 -17.35 -2.15
C ALA A 151 -19.57 -16.76 -0.73
N GLN A 152 -18.63 -17.24 0.09
CA GLN A 152 -18.47 -16.84 1.49
C GLN A 152 -17.78 -15.48 1.63
N ILE A 153 -16.99 -15.07 0.63
CA ILE A 153 -16.36 -13.74 0.59
C ILE A 153 -17.40 -12.66 0.30
N SER A 154 -18.47 -12.97 -0.45
CA SER A 154 -19.56 -12.02 -0.73
C SER A 154 -20.26 -11.58 0.57
N PRO A 155 -20.45 -10.27 0.82
CA PRO A 155 -21.11 -9.78 2.02
C PRO A 155 -22.51 -10.38 2.28
N ALA A 156 -23.24 -10.76 1.23
CA ALA A 156 -24.59 -11.30 1.33
C ALA A 156 -24.64 -12.69 2.00
N ASN A 157 -23.59 -13.49 1.83
CA ASN A 157 -23.55 -14.90 2.25
C ASN A 157 -22.40 -15.18 3.23
N ARG A 158 -21.77 -14.13 3.78
CA ARG A 158 -20.59 -14.27 4.62
C ARG A 158 -20.96 -14.81 6.01
N PRO A 159 -20.52 -16.01 6.42
CA PRO A 159 -20.64 -16.47 7.80
C PRO A 159 -19.80 -15.57 8.73
N LYS A 160 -20.06 -15.61 10.04
CA LYS A 160 -19.45 -14.68 11.00
C LYS A 160 -17.92 -14.60 10.90
N ASN A 161 -17.28 -15.74 10.68
CA ASN A 161 -15.86 -15.88 10.38
C ASN A 161 -15.73 -16.77 9.14
N VAL A 162 -14.96 -16.32 8.16
CA VAL A 162 -14.54 -17.15 7.02
C VAL A 162 -13.04 -17.30 7.11
N HIS A 163 -12.55 -18.53 7.17
CA HIS A 163 -11.13 -18.80 7.01
C HIS A 163 -10.78 -18.80 5.53
N LEU A 164 -9.77 -18.03 5.14
CA LEU A 164 -9.35 -17.84 3.76
C LEU A 164 -7.88 -18.16 3.61
N SER A 165 -7.57 -19.06 2.68
CA SER A 165 -6.24 -19.20 2.10
C SER A 165 -6.18 -18.31 0.86
N PHE A 166 -5.35 -17.28 0.92
CA PHE A 166 -5.27 -16.24 -0.10
C PHE A 166 -3.90 -16.25 -0.77
N HIS A 167 -3.89 -16.50 -2.06
CA HIS A 167 -2.68 -16.77 -2.83
C HIS A 167 -2.23 -15.53 -3.60
N SER A 168 -0.93 -15.29 -3.69
CA SER A 168 -0.37 -14.15 -4.43
C SER A 168 -0.61 -14.24 -5.95
N ASN A 169 -0.66 -15.46 -6.49
CA ASN A 169 -0.77 -15.79 -7.92
C ASN A 169 -1.84 -16.89 -8.12
N PRO A 170 -2.40 -17.03 -9.33
CA PRO A 170 -3.36 -18.09 -9.59
C PRO A 170 -2.70 -19.46 -9.54
N SER A 171 -3.49 -20.46 -9.17
CA SER A 171 -3.12 -21.87 -9.25
C SER A 171 -4.34 -22.71 -9.60
N GLU A 172 -4.15 -23.99 -9.90
CA GLU A 172 -5.26 -24.94 -10.12
C GLU A 172 -6.21 -25.00 -8.90
N LYS A 173 -5.67 -24.80 -7.69
CA LYS A 173 -6.46 -24.82 -6.45
C LYS A 173 -7.14 -23.49 -6.14
N ALA A 174 -6.59 -22.39 -6.66
CA ALA A 174 -7.08 -21.04 -6.42
C ALA A 174 -7.03 -20.22 -7.72
N PRO A 175 -7.96 -20.45 -8.67
CA PRO A 175 -7.92 -19.79 -9.96
C PRO A 175 -8.69 -18.45 -9.97
N TYR A 176 -9.47 -18.14 -8.94
CA TYR A 176 -10.36 -16.98 -8.92
C TYR A 176 -9.72 -15.80 -8.19
N ILE A 177 -9.77 -14.61 -8.79
CA ILE A 177 -9.24 -13.40 -8.16
C ILE A 177 -10.31 -12.71 -7.31
N ALA A 178 -9.91 -12.24 -6.14
CA ALA A 178 -10.75 -11.47 -5.24
C ALA A 178 -10.00 -10.25 -4.68
N ALA A 179 -10.77 -9.22 -4.32
CA ALA A 179 -10.34 -8.09 -3.52
C ALA A 179 -11.10 -8.13 -2.19
N VAL A 180 -10.40 -8.20 -1.06
CA VAL A 180 -11.01 -8.24 0.28
C VAL A 180 -10.59 -7.03 1.13
N PRO A 181 -11.46 -6.46 1.97
CA PRO A 181 -11.13 -5.25 2.73
C PRO A 181 -10.05 -5.50 3.77
N LEU A 182 -8.96 -4.72 3.75
CA LEU A 182 -7.85 -4.84 4.69
C LEU A 182 -8.30 -4.74 6.15
N VAL A 183 -9.23 -3.82 6.45
CA VAL A 183 -9.78 -3.59 7.79
C VAL A 183 -10.63 -4.75 8.35
N LYS A 184 -10.91 -5.76 7.52
CA LYS A 184 -11.65 -6.96 7.92
C LYS A 184 -10.76 -8.20 8.05
N LEU A 185 -9.46 -8.08 7.77
CA LEU A 185 -8.52 -9.20 7.81
C LEU A 185 -7.97 -9.37 9.21
N MET A 186 -8.02 -10.60 9.69
CA MET A 186 -7.34 -11.03 10.90
C MET A 186 -6.28 -12.05 10.50
N VAL A 187 -5.04 -11.75 10.82
CA VAL A 187 -3.90 -12.60 10.49
C VAL A 187 -3.18 -12.96 11.78
N ASP A 188 -3.00 -14.26 12.02
CA ASP A 188 -2.23 -14.79 13.15
C ASP A 188 -0.84 -15.29 12.74
N ARG A 189 -0.57 -15.42 11.43
CA ARG A 189 0.64 -16.04 10.88
C ARG A 189 1.23 -15.28 9.71
N MET A 190 2.55 -15.41 9.54
CA MET A 190 3.25 -14.88 8.38
C MET A 190 2.86 -15.63 7.11
N PRO A 191 2.84 -14.95 5.94
CA PRO A 191 2.66 -15.62 4.65
C PRO A 191 3.73 -16.69 4.40
N VAL A 192 3.32 -17.81 3.79
CA VAL A 192 4.17 -18.99 3.57
C VAL A 192 4.28 -19.29 2.07
N PRO A 193 5.51 -19.36 1.50
CA PRO A 193 5.72 -19.85 0.14
C PRO A 193 5.29 -21.30 0.00
N LEU A 194 4.62 -21.65 -1.10
CA LEU A 194 4.21 -23.04 -1.36
C LEU A 194 5.40 -23.95 -1.67
N ASP A 195 6.44 -23.42 -2.30
CA ASP A 195 7.72 -24.09 -2.51
C ASP A 195 8.85 -23.20 -1.97
N VAL A 196 9.42 -23.59 -0.84
CA VAL A 196 10.49 -22.85 -0.15
C VAL A 196 11.78 -22.80 -0.98
N LYS A 197 11.97 -23.73 -1.92
CA LYS A 197 13.16 -23.77 -2.78
C LYS A 197 13.07 -22.81 -3.95
N ASN A 198 11.88 -22.33 -4.28
CA ASN A 198 11.64 -21.39 -5.35
C ASN A 198 11.28 -20.00 -4.79
N PRO A 199 12.16 -18.99 -4.91
CA PRO A 199 11.90 -17.65 -4.38
C PRO A 199 10.70 -16.95 -5.04
N GLU A 200 10.34 -17.36 -6.26
CA GLU A 200 9.19 -16.85 -7.02
C GLU A 200 7.94 -17.72 -6.82
N SER A 201 7.96 -18.66 -5.87
CA SER A 201 6.81 -19.50 -5.56
C SER A 201 5.64 -18.66 -5.08
N THR A 202 4.43 -19.08 -5.45
CA THR A 202 3.18 -18.54 -4.91
C THR A 202 3.24 -18.54 -3.39
N VAL A 203 2.88 -17.42 -2.80
CA VAL A 203 2.80 -17.27 -1.35
C VAL A 203 1.34 -17.37 -0.93
N THR A 204 1.10 -18.08 0.17
CA THR A 204 -0.22 -18.23 0.77
C THR A 204 -0.26 -17.44 2.08
N LEU A 205 -1.27 -16.60 2.20
CA LEU A 205 -1.64 -15.91 3.44
C LEU A 205 -2.94 -16.54 3.94
N ASN A 206 -2.87 -17.23 5.08
CA ASN A 206 -4.04 -17.73 5.77
C ASN A 206 -4.57 -16.67 6.73
N MET A 207 -5.87 -16.41 6.70
CA MET A 207 -6.47 -15.35 7.47
C MET A 207 -7.95 -15.59 7.72
N ASP A 208 -8.50 -14.89 8.71
CA ASP A 208 -9.93 -14.82 8.92
C ASP A 208 -10.49 -13.51 8.39
N LEU A 209 -11.56 -13.60 7.61
CA LEU A 209 -12.32 -12.44 7.15
C LEU A 209 -13.50 -12.20 8.10
N GLN A 210 -13.43 -11.10 8.84
CA GLN A 210 -14.47 -10.75 9.79
C GLN A 210 -15.77 -10.34 9.08
N GLY A 211 -16.90 -10.80 9.63
CA GLY A 211 -18.23 -10.39 9.22
C GLY A 211 -18.53 -8.90 9.45
N SER A 212 -19.67 -8.48 8.91
CA SER A 212 -20.27 -7.15 9.12
C SER A 212 -20.97 -7.08 10.48
N ALA A 213 -20.27 -7.35 11.58
CA ALA A 213 -20.80 -7.07 12.91
C ALA A 213 -20.33 -5.67 13.34
N ASN A 214 -21.30 -4.78 13.58
CA ASN A 214 -21.14 -3.45 14.15
C ASN A 214 -19.99 -3.40 15.17
N ARG A 215 -18.95 -2.63 14.87
CA ARG A 215 -18.05 -2.15 15.91
C ARG A 215 -18.92 -1.28 16.82
N LYS A 216 -19.45 -1.84 17.92
CA LYS A 216 -20.05 -1.03 18.97
C LYS A 216 -18.96 -0.04 19.39
N SER A 217 -19.23 1.25 19.20
CA SER A 217 -18.39 2.32 19.70
C SER A 217 -18.10 2.05 21.19
N PRO A 218 -16.88 2.28 21.67
CA PRO A 218 -16.61 2.18 23.10
C PRO A 218 -17.60 3.09 23.84
N THR A 219 -18.42 2.50 24.70
CA THR A 219 -19.24 3.25 25.64
C THR A 219 -18.28 3.95 26.57
N VAL A 220 -18.14 5.26 26.42
CA VAL A 220 -17.47 6.09 27.42
C VAL A 220 -18.33 5.99 28.68
N PRO A 221 -17.81 5.45 29.80
CA PRO A 221 -18.54 5.53 31.06
C PRO A 221 -18.69 7.02 31.41
N GLN A 222 -19.94 7.44 31.62
CA GLN A 222 -20.25 8.74 32.21
C GLN A 222 -19.84 8.77 33.68
#